data_AF-A0A7X6WKT3-F1
#
_entry.id   AF-A0A7X6WKT3-F1
#
_cell.length_a   1.000
_cell.length_b   1.000
_cell.length_c   1.000
_cell.angle_alpha   90.00
_cell.angle_beta   90.00
_cell.angle_gamma   90.00
#
_symmetry.space_group_name_H-M   'P 1'
#
loop_
_entity.id
_entity.type
_entity.pdbx_description
1 polymer ?
#
loop_
_entity_poly.entity_id
_entity_poly.type
_entity_poly.pdbx_seq_one_letter_code
_entity_poly.pdbx_strand_id
1 'polypeptide(L)' 'MATKIRLKRMGAKKSPFYRIVVADSRSPRDGRFIEEIGYYNPTKDPIMLKVDEEKAIKWLNNGAQPSETAKAL' A
#
# COMPACT_ATOMS: atom_id res chain seq x y z
N MET A 1 -3.79 0.33 -18.61
CA MET A 1 -3.85 -0.62 -17.47
C MET A 1 -2.50 -0.56 -16.83
N ALA A 2 -2.41 0.03 -15.65
CA ALA A 2 -1.14 0.19 -14.95
C ALA A 2 -1.40 -0.20 -13.49
N THR A 3 -0.85 -1.33 -13.10
CA THR A 3 -0.87 -1.81 -11.73
C THR A 3 0.00 -0.88 -10.89
N LYS A 4 -0.54 -0.34 -9.80
CA LYS A 4 0.18 0.55 -8.90
C LYS A 4 0.22 -0.03 -7.49
N ILE A 5 1.36 0.16 -6.83
CA ILE A 5 1.50 -0.05 -5.39
C ILE A 5 1.17 1.27 -4.72
N ARG A 6 0.12 1.29 -3.89
CA ARG A 6 -0.39 2.51 -3.26
C ARG A 6 -0.88 2.27 -1.84
N LEU A 7 -1.01 3.36 -1.09
CA LEU A 7 -1.57 3.33 0.25
C LEU A 7 -3.10 3.47 0.19
N LYS A 8 -3.81 2.47 0.73
CA LYS A 8 -5.24 2.53 1.00
C LYS A 8 -5.46 3.05 2.41
N ARG A 9 -6.24 4.12 2.56
CA ARG A 9 -6.53 4.68 3.88
C ARG A 9 -7.62 3.85 4.56
N MET A 10 -7.33 3.47 5.78
CA MET A 10 -8.21 2.81 6.73
C MET A 10 -8.12 3.55 8.07
N GLY A 11 -8.95 3.14 9.02
CA GLY A 11 -8.99 3.73 10.35
C GLY A 11 -9.98 4.87 10.49
N ALA A 12 -9.97 5.48 11.68
CA ALA A 12 -10.95 6.48 12.09
C ALA A 12 -10.44 7.91 11.88
N LYS A 13 -11.33 8.88 12.11
CA LYS A 13 -10.94 10.30 12.22
C LYS A 13 -9.87 10.43 13.32
N LYS A 14 -8.76 11.10 13.02
CA LYS A 14 -7.57 11.26 13.89
C LYS A 14 -6.79 9.97 14.22
N SER A 15 -7.09 8.85 13.57
CA SER A 15 -6.33 7.60 13.72
C SER A 15 -6.12 6.96 12.35
N PRO A 16 -5.22 7.53 11.52
CA PRO A 16 -4.96 7.00 10.18
C PRO A 16 -4.23 5.66 10.27
N PHE A 17 -4.73 4.69 9.51
CA PHE A 17 -4.08 3.41 9.26
C PHE A 17 -3.97 3.24 7.75
N TYR A 18 -2.85 2.78 7.23
CA TYR A 18 -2.66 2.61 5.80
C TYR A 18 -2.37 1.14 5.50
N ARG A 19 -3.02 0.61 4.48
CA ARG A 19 -2.67 -0.69 3.90
C ARG A 19 -1.88 -0.45 2.63
N ILE A 20 -0.79 -1.18 2.45
CA ILE A 20 0.00 -1.16 1.23
C ILE A 20 -0.63 -2.20 0.32
N VAL A 21 -1.26 -1.73 -0.76
CA VAL A 21 -2.04 -2.58 -1.67
C VAL A 21 -1.59 -2.42 -3.10
N VAL A 22 -1.70 -3.51 -3.84
CA VAL A 22 -1.54 -3.54 -5.29
C VAL A 22 -2.93 -3.41 -5.92
N ALA A 23 -3.13 -2.39 -6.73
CA ALA A 23 -4.41 -2.14 -7.39
C ALA A 23 -4.20 -1.55 -8.78
N ASP A 24 -5.20 -1.69 -9.67
CA ASP A 24 -5.17 -0.97 -10.93
C ASP A 24 -5.31 0.54 -10.68
N SER A 25 -4.54 1.34 -11.41
CA SER A 25 -4.54 2.81 -11.34
C SER A 25 -5.90 3.48 -11.44
N ARG A 26 -6.88 2.87 -12.12
CA ARG A 26 -8.23 3.41 -12.32
C ARG A 26 -9.16 3.13 -11.14
N SER A 27 -8.77 2.23 -10.24
CA SER A 27 -9.59 1.85 -9.10
C SER A 27 -9.62 2.99 -8.07
N PRO A 28 -10.77 3.29 -7.44
CA PRO A 28 -10.85 4.33 -6.42
C PRO A 28 -9.96 3.96 -5.22
N ARG A 29 -9.47 4.96 -4.47
CA ARG A 29 -8.48 4.79 -3.37
C ARG A 29 -8.83 3.65 -2.42
N ASP A 30 -10.09 3.63 -1.97
CA ASP A 30 -10.56 2.68 -0.95
C ASP A 30 -11.35 1.49 -1.55
N GLY A 31 -11.33 1.37 -2.88
CA GLY A 31 -12.08 0.34 -3.62
C GLY A 31 -11.40 -1.02 -3.66
N ARG A 32 -11.70 -1.75 -4.74
CA ARG A 32 -11.15 -3.07 -5.05
C ARG A 32 -9.64 -2.98 -5.26
N PHE A 33 -8.93 -3.93 -4.67
CA PHE A 33 -7.51 -4.14 -4.86
C PHE A 33 -7.27 -5.60 -5.25
N ILE A 34 -6.10 -5.88 -5.81
CA ILE A 34 -5.70 -7.21 -6.28
C ILE A 34 -5.13 -7.98 -5.09
N GLU A 35 -4.15 -7.40 -4.41
CA GLU A 35 -3.44 -8.03 -3.31
C GLU A 35 -3.00 -7.00 -2.26
N GLU A 36 -2.98 -7.41 -1.00
CA GLU A 36 -2.41 -6.64 0.12
C GLU A 36 -1.00 -7.15 0.39
N ILE A 37 -0.02 -6.25 0.34
CA ILE A 37 1.40 -6.59 0.52
C ILE A 37 1.95 -6.08 1.86
N GLY A 38 1.15 -5.34 2.63
CA GLY A 38 1.59 -4.83 3.92
C GLY A 38 0.67 -3.78 4.52
N TYR A 39 1.13 -3.18 5.61
CA TYR A 39 0.46 -2.06 6.26
C TYR A 39 1.46 -1.09 6.90
N TYR A 40 1.00 0.13 7.09
CA TYR A 40 1.72 1.23 7.69
C TYR A 40 0.79 1.95 8.69
N ASN A 41 1.20 2.00 9.95
CA ASN A 41 0.48 2.68 11.02
C ASN A 41 1.36 3.76 11.68
N PRO A 42 1.16 5.05 11.34
CA PRO A 42 1.90 6.16 11.94
C PRO A 42 1.41 6.54 13.34
N THR A 43 0.30 5.98 13.82
CA THR A 43 -0.30 6.38 15.11
C THR A 43 0.32 5.64 16.29
N LYS A 44 1.09 4.58 16.04
CA LYS A 44 1.78 3.82 17.09
C LYS A 44 3.22 4.28 17.23
N ASP A 45 3.70 4.27 18.48
CA ASP A 45 5.08 4.48 18.86
C ASP A 45 5.62 3.16 19.44
N PRO A 46 6.51 2.42 18.76
CA PRO A 46 7.16 2.73 17.48
C PRO A 46 6.24 2.57 16.26
N ILE A 47 6.56 3.27 15.17
CA ILE A 47 5.83 3.22 13.89
C ILE A 47 5.74 1.77 13.42
N MET A 48 4.53 1.27 13.25
CA MET A 48 4.30 -0.09 12.79
C MET A 48 4.25 -0.13 11.26
N LEU A 49 5.37 -0.51 10.64
CA LEU A 49 5.48 -0.84 9.22
C LEU A 49 5.69 -2.35 9.09
N LYS A 50 4.86 -3.02 8.29
CA LYS A 50 5.07 -4.41 7.92
C LYS A 50 4.84 -4.56 6.43
N VAL A 51 5.86 -5.05 5.74
CA VAL A 51 5.84 -5.31 4.30
C VAL A 51 6.23 -6.76 4.06
N ASP A 52 5.50 -7.42 3.17
CA ASP A 52 5.83 -8.74 2.65
C ASP A 52 6.78 -8.56 1.46
N GLU A 53 8.07 -8.75 1.71
CA GLU A 53 9.13 -8.50 0.72
C GLU A 53 9.01 -9.40 -0.51
N GLU A 54 8.63 -10.66 -0.34
CA GLU A 54 8.48 -11.61 -1.45
C GLU A 54 7.40 -11.15 -2.43
N LYS A 55 6.24 -10.73 -1.91
CA LYS A 55 5.16 -10.19 -2.74
C LYS A 55 5.52 -8.86 -3.36
N ALA A 56 6.18 -7.98 -2.60
CA ALA A 56 6.62 -6.68 -3.12
C ALA A 56 7.55 -6.83 -4.32
N ILE A 57 8.58 -7.68 -4.19
CA ILE A 57 9.55 -7.96 -5.27
C ILE A 57 8.84 -8.55 -6.49
N LYS A 58 7.94 -9.52 -6.29
CA LYS A 58 7.15 -10.12 -7.37
C LYS A 58 6.38 -9.06 -8.16
N TRP A 59 5.70 -8.15 -7.49
CA TRP A 59 4.91 -7.11 -8.15
C TRP A 59 5.77 -6.03 -8.82
N LEU A 60 6.90 -5.68 -8.23
CA LEU A 60 7.88 -4.78 -8.85
C LEU A 60 8.42 -5.40 -10.16
N ASN A 61 8.79 -6.68 -10.15
CA ASN A 61 9.25 -7.40 -11.34
C ASN A 61 8.15 -7.52 -12.41
N ASN A 62 6.89 -7.65 -12.01
CA ASN A 62 5.74 -7.65 -12.92
C ASN A 62 5.40 -6.26 -13.48
N GLY A 63 6.16 -5.21 -13.13
CA GLY A 63 5.99 -3.85 -13.65
C GLY A 63 5.02 -2.98 -12.85
N ALA A 64 4.67 -3.36 -11.62
CA ALA A 64 3.87 -2.50 -10.76
C ALA A 64 4.65 -1.24 -10.37
N GLN A 65 4.04 -0.06 -10.55
CA GLN A 65 4.68 1.22 -10.25
C GLN A 65 4.28 1.70 -8.85
N PRO A 66 5.22 1.89 -7.92
CA PRO A 66 4.92 2.44 -6.60
C PRO A 66 4.60 3.94 -6.67
N SER A 67 3.68 4.39 -5.82
CA SER A 67 3.47 5.83 -5.57
C SER A 67 4.64 6.41 -4.76
N GLU A 68 4.92 7.71 -4.89
CA GLU A 68 5.99 8.43 -4.17
C GLU A 68 6.06 8.08 -2.67
N THR A 69 4.91 8.10 -1.97
CA THR A 69 4.86 7.78 -0.54
C THR A 69 5.12 6.30 -0.25
N ALA A 70 4.70 5.40 -1.15
CA ALA A 70 4.97 3.97 -1.00
C ALA A 70 6.42 3.60 -1.34
N LYS A 71 7.12 4.46 -2.09
CA LYS A 71 8.55 4.33 -2.41
C LYS A 71 9.45 4.85 -1.27
N ALA A 72 8.94 5.77 -0.47
CA ALA A 72 9.65 6.37 0.66
C ALA A 72 9.56 5.55 1.97
N LEU A 73 8.70 4.52 2.00
CA LEU A 73 8.53 3.58 3.11
C LEU A 73 9.37 2.32 2.87
#